data_AF-A0A6G2FXW3-F1
#
_entry.id   AF-A0A6G2FXW3-F1
#
_cell.length_a   1.000
_cell.length_b   1.000
_cell.length_c   1.000
_cell.angle_alpha   90.00
_cell.angle_beta   90.00
_cell.angle_gamma   90.00
#
_symmetry.space_group_name_H-M   'P 1'
#
loop_
_entity.id
_entity.type
_entity.pdbx_description
1 polymer ?
#
loop_
_entity_poly.entity_id
_entity_poly.type
_entity_poly.pdbx_seq_one_letter_code
_entity_poly.pdbx_strand_id
1 'polypeptide(L)'
;MALDALSLRCSACGETYETAWQWRCDCGAPLDFLADARPSRDAPDPRSFDARRGLWSFADFLPVGPHVTLGEGTTPLVDAPDWDASFKLEYVFPTGSFKDRGATTTLSVAAELGVDTVVEDSSGNAGAAIATYAARAGIDAEIYVPASVKVSKLRAIERAGATPVRVEGSREDVTDACVDAVERGDGWYASHAWNPAFFAGTATFAYEVAYQRGWSAPDAVVTPLGHGTLFLGAYRGFRALRDAGWIDEMPTLLGAQAAGYAPVAEELHGPTDGRNRVADGIQIRDPARLGQILAAVDATGGDAVAVSEE
;
A
#
# COMPACT_ATOMS: atom_id res chain seq x y z
N MET A 1 -11.60 -14.43 14.81
CA MET A 1 -10.56 -15.22 14.13
C MET A 1 -9.43 -15.42 15.12
N ALA A 2 -8.62 -16.47 14.98
CA ALA A 2 -7.54 -16.73 15.92
C ALA A 2 -6.44 -15.67 15.76
N LEU A 3 -5.85 -15.24 16.89
CA LEU A 3 -4.70 -14.32 16.97
C LEU A 3 -3.54 -14.74 16.03
N ASP A 4 -3.48 -16.02 15.67
CA ASP A 4 -2.55 -16.61 14.70
C ASP A 4 -2.50 -15.88 13.34
N ALA A 5 -3.58 -15.22 12.92
CA ALA A 5 -3.67 -14.51 11.63
C ALA A 5 -2.82 -13.24 11.55
N LEU A 6 -2.44 -12.65 12.69
CA LEU A 6 -1.61 -11.44 12.76
C LEU A 6 -0.13 -11.74 13.04
N SER A 7 0.27 -13.01 13.01
CA SER A 7 1.68 -13.40 13.12
C SER A 7 2.51 -12.81 11.99
N LEU A 8 3.70 -12.29 12.31
CA LEU A 8 4.60 -11.63 11.37
C LEU A 8 5.88 -12.43 11.16
N ARG A 9 6.54 -12.21 10.02
CA ARG A 9 7.87 -12.74 9.70
C ARG A 9 8.75 -11.70 9.03
N CYS A 10 10.04 -11.78 9.28
CA CYS A 10 11.05 -11.01 8.56
C CYS A 10 11.59 -11.82 7.38
N SER A 11 11.45 -11.32 6.15
CA SER A 11 12.00 -12.01 4.96
C SER A 11 13.53 -11.96 4.88
N ALA A 12 14.18 -11.08 5.66
CA ALA A 12 15.64 -10.91 5.63
C ALA A 12 16.38 -11.86 6.59
N CYS A 13 15.90 -12.03 7.83
CA CYS A 13 16.54 -12.88 8.83
C CYS A 13 15.74 -14.13 9.23
N GLY A 14 14.47 -14.23 8.82
CA GLY A 14 13.60 -15.37 9.13
C GLY A 14 12.91 -15.32 10.51
N GLU A 15 13.16 -14.28 11.32
CA GLU A 15 12.55 -14.11 12.64
C GLU A 15 11.01 -14.01 12.54
N THR A 16 10.31 -14.57 13.54
CA THR A 16 8.84 -14.63 13.57
C THR A 16 8.26 -14.04 14.85
N TYR A 17 7.14 -13.34 14.72
CA TYR A 17 6.49 -12.63 15.83
C TYR A 17 5.02 -13.08 15.91
N GLU A 18 4.69 -13.96 16.86
CA GLU A 18 3.36 -14.60 16.94
C GLU A 18 2.33 -13.85 17.82
N THR A 19 2.80 -13.07 18.80
CA THR A 19 1.92 -12.49 19.84
C THR A 19 2.10 -10.98 20.07
N ALA A 20 3.13 -10.38 19.49
CA ALA A 20 3.43 -8.95 19.62
C ALA A 20 3.53 -8.31 18.24
N TRP A 21 2.65 -7.35 17.96
CA TRP A 21 2.76 -6.55 16.75
C TRP A 21 4.07 -5.76 16.76
N GLN A 22 4.84 -5.86 15.69
CA GLN A 22 6.03 -5.06 15.45
C GLN A 22 5.93 -4.39 14.09
N TRP A 23 6.39 -3.14 14.00
CA TRP A 23 6.39 -2.40 12.74
C TRP A 23 7.67 -2.64 11.92
N ARG A 24 8.76 -3.04 12.60
CA ARG A 24 10.09 -3.29 12.03
C ARG A 24 10.76 -4.44 12.79
N CYS A 25 11.46 -5.31 12.07
CA CYS A 25 12.26 -6.38 12.69
C CYS A 25 13.46 -5.80 13.44
N ASP A 26 13.98 -6.51 14.44
CA ASP A 26 15.21 -6.13 15.16
C ASP A 26 16.44 -6.03 14.23
N CYS A 27 16.44 -6.72 13.08
CA CYS A 27 17.49 -6.56 12.07
C CYS A 27 17.32 -5.31 11.18
N GLY A 28 16.29 -4.50 11.41
CA GLY A 28 15.98 -3.28 10.66
C GLY A 28 15.10 -3.49 9.43
N ALA A 29 14.82 -4.74 9.03
CA ALA A 29 14.04 -5.02 7.83
C ALA A 29 12.51 -4.94 8.06
N PRO A 30 11.73 -4.65 7.00
CA PRO A 30 10.27 -4.70 7.04
C PRO A 30 9.74 -6.11 7.31
N LEU A 31 8.57 -6.17 7.95
CA LEU A 31 7.88 -7.42 8.30
C LEU A 31 6.75 -7.71 7.31
N ASP A 32 6.46 -8.98 7.07
CA ASP A 32 5.31 -9.46 6.31
C ASP A 32 4.47 -10.39 7.18
N PHE A 33 3.21 -10.66 6.81
CA PHE A 33 2.45 -11.70 7.49
C PHE A 33 3.13 -13.07 7.32
N LEU A 34 3.13 -13.86 8.39
CA LEU A 34 3.73 -15.20 8.43
C LEU A 34 3.01 -16.14 7.46
N ALA A 35 1.68 -16.11 7.47
CA ALA A 35 0.83 -16.86 6.58
C ALA A 35 0.13 -15.93 5.58
N ASP A 36 0.14 -16.31 4.31
CA ASP A 36 -0.68 -15.65 3.30
C ASP A 36 -2.13 -16.16 3.47
N ALA A 37 -3.09 -15.25 3.71
CA ALA A 37 -4.51 -15.58 3.69
C ALA A 37 -4.91 -15.96 2.25
N ARG A 38 -5.48 -17.16 2.08
CA ARG A 38 -5.87 -17.70 0.77
C ARG A 38 -7.17 -18.51 0.91
N PRO A 39 -8.12 -18.37 -0.02
CA PRO A 39 -9.29 -19.23 -0.06
C PRO A 39 -8.89 -20.66 -0.44
N SER A 40 -9.55 -21.64 0.17
CA SER A 40 -9.37 -23.07 -0.15
C SER A 40 -10.27 -23.56 -1.29
N ARG A 41 -10.84 -22.64 -2.08
CA ARG A 41 -11.94 -22.91 -3.02
C ARG A 41 -11.58 -22.44 -4.43
N ASP A 42 -12.21 -23.07 -5.40
CA ASP A 42 -12.18 -22.64 -6.80
C ASP A 42 -12.67 -21.19 -6.96
N ALA A 43 -12.25 -20.54 -8.04
CA ALA A 43 -12.71 -19.21 -8.39
C ALA A 43 -14.24 -19.19 -8.53
N PRO A 44 -14.96 -18.25 -7.89
CA PRO A 44 -16.41 -18.15 -8.04
C PRO A 44 -16.77 -17.70 -9.47
N ASP A 45 -17.97 -18.00 -9.98
CA ASP A 45 -18.41 -17.44 -11.28
C ASP A 45 -18.44 -15.90 -11.18
N PRO A 46 -17.66 -15.15 -11.99
CA PRO A 46 -17.62 -13.69 -11.95
C PRO A 46 -19.00 -13.05 -12.04
N ARG A 47 -19.94 -13.66 -12.78
CA ARG A 47 -21.30 -13.12 -12.98
C ARG A 47 -22.17 -13.22 -11.72
N SER A 48 -21.78 -14.06 -10.78
CA SER A 48 -22.48 -14.32 -9.52
C SER A 48 -21.73 -13.77 -8.29
N PHE A 49 -20.49 -13.32 -8.48
CA PHE A 49 -19.67 -12.80 -7.39
C PHE A 49 -20.22 -11.46 -6.89
N ASP A 50 -20.51 -11.39 -5.59
CA ASP A 50 -21.07 -10.19 -4.98
C ASP A 50 -19.95 -9.21 -4.59
N ALA A 51 -19.63 -8.30 -5.52
CA ALA A 51 -18.66 -7.23 -5.31
C ALA A 51 -19.22 -6.00 -4.56
N ARG A 52 -20.46 -6.04 -4.04
CA ARG A 52 -21.09 -4.86 -3.39
C ARG A 52 -20.43 -4.45 -2.09
N ARG A 53 -19.58 -5.30 -1.50
CA ARG A 53 -18.78 -4.99 -0.30
C ARG A 53 -17.44 -4.32 -0.65
N GLY A 54 -17.24 -3.96 -1.92
CA GLY A 54 -16.01 -3.32 -2.38
C GLY A 54 -14.81 -4.22 -2.17
N LEU A 55 -13.75 -3.66 -1.59
CA LEU A 55 -12.51 -4.33 -1.21
C LEU A 55 -12.77 -5.56 -0.35
N TRP A 56 -13.73 -5.48 0.58
CA TRP A 56 -14.04 -6.54 1.55
C TRP A 56 -14.84 -7.72 0.96
N SER A 57 -15.15 -7.68 -0.33
CA SER A 57 -15.64 -8.84 -1.08
C SER A 57 -14.56 -9.92 -1.21
N PHE A 58 -13.28 -9.54 -1.05
CA PHE A 58 -12.12 -10.43 -1.10
C PHE A 58 -11.55 -10.77 0.29
N ALA A 59 -12.37 -10.72 1.33
CA ALA A 59 -11.93 -10.90 2.72
C ALA A 59 -11.19 -12.23 2.98
N ASP A 60 -11.46 -13.28 2.21
CA ASP A 60 -10.77 -14.58 2.34
C ASP A 60 -9.28 -14.54 1.94
N PHE A 61 -8.86 -13.48 1.23
CA PHE A 61 -7.45 -13.20 0.92
C PHE A 61 -6.81 -12.19 1.88
N LEU A 62 -7.55 -11.71 2.90
CA LEU A 62 -7.09 -10.70 3.82
C LEU A 62 -6.80 -11.31 5.20
N PRO A 63 -5.77 -10.82 5.91
CA PRO A 63 -5.40 -11.32 7.23
C PRO A 63 -6.32 -10.78 8.33
N VAL A 64 -7.24 -9.87 8.01
CA VAL A 64 -8.07 -9.12 8.95
C VAL A 64 -9.50 -8.99 8.43
N GLY A 65 -10.46 -8.84 9.34
CA GLY A 65 -11.85 -8.59 9.03
C GLY A 65 -12.15 -7.11 8.69
N PRO A 66 -13.36 -6.81 8.19
CA PRO A 66 -13.79 -5.47 7.76
C PRO A 66 -14.19 -4.57 8.95
N HIS A 67 -13.28 -4.35 9.90
CA HIS A 67 -13.58 -3.55 11.10
C HIS A 67 -13.78 -2.07 10.79
N VAL A 68 -13.03 -1.52 9.81
CA VAL A 68 -13.05 -0.11 9.46
C VAL A 68 -13.22 0.04 7.95
N THR A 69 -14.38 0.51 7.49
CA THR A 69 -14.65 0.71 6.06
C THR A 69 -15.50 1.96 5.80
N LEU A 70 -15.28 2.53 4.62
CA LEU A 70 -16.04 3.61 3.97
C LEU A 70 -16.75 3.13 2.69
N GLY A 71 -16.78 1.81 2.43
CA GLY A 71 -17.35 1.23 1.21
C GLY A 71 -16.39 1.27 0.02
N GLU A 72 -15.10 1.39 0.28
CA GLU A 72 -14.03 1.48 -0.70
C GLU A 72 -13.79 0.19 -1.51
N GLY A 73 -13.19 0.34 -2.69
CA GLY A 73 -12.91 -0.74 -3.62
C GLY A 73 -13.88 -0.84 -4.79
N THR A 74 -13.69 -1.86 -5.61
CA THR A 74 -14.38 -2.06 -6.91
C THR A 74 -14.34 -0.81 -7.80
N THR A 75 -13.18 -0.17 -7.87
CA THR A 75 -13.01 1.03 -8.71
C THR A 75 -13.17 0.69 -10.19
N PRO A 76 -13.59 1.64 -11.03
CA PRO A 76 -13.77 1.38 -12.46
C PRO A 76 -12.48 0.90 -13.12
N LEU A 77 -12.61 -0.12 -13.97
CA LEU A 77 -11.62 -0.50 -14.98
C LEU A 77 -12.18 -0.05 -16.32
N VAL A 78 -11.55 0.97 -16.91
CA VAL A 78 -12.07 1.64 -18.12
C VAL A 78 -11.20 1.31 -19.31
N ASP A 79 -11.80 0.75 -20.35
CA ASP A 79 -11.08 0.39 -21.57
C ASP A 79 -10.72 1.63 -22.40
N ALA A 80 -9.49 1.60 -22.93
CA ALA A 80 -8.91 2.61 -23.80
C ALA A 80 -8.34 1.91 -25.05
N PRO A 81 -9.20 1.51 -26.01
CA PRO A 81 -8.81 0.68 -27.14
C PRO A 81 -7.75 1.33 -28.04
N ASP A 82 -7.74 2.67 -28.14
CA ASP A 82 -6.72 3.41 -28.91
C ASP A 82 -5.29 3.25 -28.33
N TRP A 83 -5.18 2.81 -27.07
CA TRP A 83 -3.93 2.62 -26.34
C TRP A 83 -3.64 1.14 -26.10
N ASP A 84 -4.53 0.23 -26.54
CA ASP A 84 -4.50 -1.19 -26.20
C ASP A 84 -4.33 -1.43 -24.69
N ALA A 85 -5.09 -0.67 -23.90
CA ALA A 85 -4.96 -0.65 -22.44
C ALA A 85 -6.31 -0.46 -21.75
N SER A 86 -6.33 -0.73 -20.44
CA SER A 86 -7.42 -0.34 -19.55
C SER A 86 -6.87 0.45 -18.37
N PHE A 87 -7.60 1.47 -17.93
CA PHE A 87 -7.24 2.32 -16.80
C PHE A 87 -8.03 1.93 -15.55
N LYS A 88 -7.31 1.55 -14.49
CA LYS A 88 -7.89 1.32 -13.17
C LYS A 88 -7.97 2.63 -12.39
N LEU A 89 -9.17 3.19 -12.26
CA LEU A 89 -9.39 4.57 -11.80
C LEU A 89 -9.38 4.68 -10.27
N GLU A 90 -8.20 4.58 -9.67
CA GLU A 90 -8.00 4.60 -8.21
C GLU A 90 -8.23 5.98 -7.54
N TYR A 91 -8.42 7.05 -8.32
CA TYR A 91 -8.69 8.39 -7.78
C TYR A 91 -10.14 8.58 -7.31
N VAL A 92 -11.02 7.61 -7.54
CA VAL A 92 -12.44 7.65 -7.11
C VAL A 92 -12.67 7.08 -5.71
N PHE A 93 -11.61 6.63 -5.04
CA PHE A 93 -11.66 6.20 -3.65
C PHE A 93 -12.12 7.35 -2.72
N PRO A 94 -12.68 7.06 -1.53
CA PRO A 94 -13.17 8.07 -0.58
C PRO A 94 -12.22 9.25 -0.31
N THR A 95 -10.92 9.03 -0.17
CA THR A 95 -9.93 10.12 0.01
C THR A 95 -9.25 10.57 -1.28
N GLY A 96 -9.66 10.02 -2.42
CA GLY A 96 -9.15 10.39 -3.75
C GLY A 96 -7.90 9.63 -4.18
N SER A 97 -7.55 8.51 -3.54
CA SER A 97 -6.39 7.71 -3.94
C SER A 97 -6.46 6.24 -3.53
N PHE A 98 -5.64 5.40 -4.14
CA PHE A 98 -5.48 3.98 -3.77
C PHE A 98 -5.01 3.75 -2.33
N LYS A 99 -4.52 4.79 -1.62
CA LYS A 99 -4.01 4.64 -0.24
C LYS A 99 -5.10 4.15 0.72
N ASP A 100 -6.35 4.41 0.38
CA ASP A 100 -7.53 3.90 1.07
C ASP A 100 -7.55 2.37 1.18
N ARG A 101 -7.06 1.66 0.15
CA ARG A 101 -6.92 0.20 0.18
C ARG A 101 -6.08 -0.28 1.35
N GLY A 102 -4.96 0.38 1.59
CA GLY A 102 -4.06 0.05 2.69
C GLY A 102 -4.53 0.61 4.03
N ALA A 103 -5.12 1.81 4.02
CA ALA A 103 -5.64 2.42 5.25
C ALA A 103 -6.76 1.58 5.87
N THR A 104 -7.70 1.07 5.08
CA THR A 104 -8.82 0.26 5.62
C THR A 104 -8.34 -1.01 6.33
N THR A 105 -7.36 -1.72 5.78
CA THR A 105 -6.81 -2.94 6.39
C THR A 105 -5.92 -2.61 7.58
N THR A 106 -5.05 -1.59 7.48
CA THR A 106 -4.21 -1.13 8.59
C THR A 106 -5.03 -0.69 9.80
N LEU A 107 -6.08 0.12 9.60
CA LEU A 107 -6.93 0.58 10.70
C LEU A 107 -7.88 -0.52 11.20
N SER A 108 -8.22 -1.51 10.37
CA SER A 108 -8.94 -2.69 10.85
C SER A 108 -8.08 -3.55 11.77
N VAL A 109 -6.78 -3.69 11.48
CA VAL A 109 -5.83 -4.34 12.39
C VAL A 109 -5.65 -3.52 13.67
N ALA A 110 -5.48 -2.20 13.57
CA ALA A 110 -5.38 -1.32 14.72
C ALA A 110 -6.61 -1.45 15.66
N ALA A 111 -7.81 -1.49 15.08
CA ALA A 111 -9.06 -1.71 15.83
C ALA A 111 -9.12 -3.10 16.49
N GLU A 112 -8.69 -4.16 15.81
CA GLU A 112 -8.63 -5.52 16.38
C GLU A 112 -7.62 -5.62 17.53
N LEU A 113 -6.51 -4.89 17.45
CA LEU A 113 -5.49 -4.80 18.49
C LEU A 113 -5.87 -3.86 19.65
N GLY A 114 -6.98 -3.11 19.54
CA GLY A 114 -7.39 -2.14 20.55
C GLY A 114 -6.45 -0.93 20.66
N VAL A 115 -5.90 -0.48 19.53
CA VAL A 115 -5.04 0.72 19.46
C VAL A 115 -5.88 1.97 19.69
N ASP A 116 -5.46 2.80 20.64
CA ASP A 116 -6.10 4.09 20.92
C ASP A 116 -5.61 5.22 20.00
N THR A 117 -4.30 5.23 19.69
CA THR A 117 -3.64 6.28 18.88
C THR A 117 -2.75 5.68 17.81
N VAL A 118 -2.90 6.16 16.57
CA VAL A 118 -1.98 5.87 15.45
C VAL A 118 -1.13 7.09 15.09
N VAL A 119 0.09 6.82 14.63
CA VAL A 119 0.98 7.83 14.06
C VAL A 119 1.33 7.47 12.62
N GLU A 120 1.44 8.49 11.76
CA GLU A 120 1.84 8.33 10.35
C GLU A 120 2.72 9.50 9.90
N ASP A 121 3.76 9.22 9.12
CA ASP A 121 4.81 10.18 8.78
C ASP A 121 4.62 10.90 7.43
N SER A 122 3.41 10.88 6.87
CA SER A 122 3.15 11.38 5.52
C SER A 122 2.17 12.54 5.49
N SER A 123 2.59 13.68 4.93
CA SER A 123 1.68 14.80 4.63
C SER A 123 0.84 14.62 3.36
N GLY A 124 1.02 13.51 2.63
CA GLY A 124 0.37 13.24 1.34
C GLY A 124 -0.91 12.41 1.45
N ASN A 125 -1.21 11.67 0.37
CA ASN A 125 -2.39 10.82 0.27
C ASN A 125 -2.44 9.74 1.38
N ALA A 126 -1.29 9.26 1.85
CA ALA A 126 -1.23 8.28 2.93
C ALA A 126 -1.74 8.86 4.26
N GLY A 127 -1.23 10.01 4.68
CA GLY A 127 -1.71 10.67 5.90
C GLY A 127 -3.18 11.06 5.83
N ALA A 128 -3.65 11.52 4.67
CA ALA A 128 -5.07 11.81 4.47
C ALA A 128 -5.95 10.55 4.60
N ALA A 129 -5.51 9.42 4.03
CA ALA A 129 -6.20 8.14 4.16
C ALA A 129 -6.18 7.64 5.62
N ILE A 130 -5.01 7.56 6.25
CA ILE A 130 -4.89 7.12 7.65
C ILE A 130 -5.74 7.99 8.58
N ALA A 131 -5.68 9.31 8.47
CA ALA A 131 -6.50 10.23 9.26
C ALA A 131 -8.01 9.96 9.08
N THR A 132 -8.47 9.79 7.84
CA THR A 132 -9.89 9.58 7.54
C THR A 132 -10.40 8.24 8.07
N TYR A 133 -9.62 7.17 7.89
CA TYR A 133 -10.02 5.83 8.37
C TYR A 133 -9.87 5.71 9.90
N ALA A 134 -8.91 6.39 10.52
CA ALA A 134 -8.79 6.45 11.98
C ALA A 134 -10.01 7.12 12.60
N ALA A 135 -10.45 8.24 12.04
CA ALA A 135 -11.69 8.92 12.47
C ALA A 135 -12.93 8.02 12.30
N ARG A 136 -12.99 7.23 11.22
CA ARG A 136 -14.05 6.23 11.03
C ARG A 136 -14.04 5.13 12.10
N ALA A 137 -12.85 4.75 12.57
CA ALA A 137 -12.63 3.74 13.59
C ALA A 137 -12.84 4.26 15.02
N GLY A 138 -12.83 5.59 15.22
CA GLY A 138 -12.78 6.20 16.56
C GLY A 138 -11.40 6.07 17.21
N ILE A 139 -10.34 6.00 16.40
CA ILE A 139 -8.94 5.93 16.83
C ILE A 139 -8.32 7.31 16.61
N ASP A 140 -7.58 7.81 17.60
CA ASP A 140 -6.87 9.08 17.49
C ASP A 140 -5.73 8.95 16.47
N ALA A 141 -5.49 10.00 15.68
CA ALA A 141 -4.45 9.98 14.66
C ALA A 141 -3.57 11.23 14.74
N GLU A 142 -2.26 11.01 14.83
CA GLU A 142 -1.25 12.05 14.72
C GLU A 142 -0.50 11.90 13.39
N ILE A 143 -0.56 12.94 12.55
CA ILE A 143 0.08 12.93 11.23
C ILE A 143 1.27 13.87 11.26
N TYR A 144 2.47 13.29 11.20
CA TYR A 144 3.72 14.02 11.18
C TYR A 144 3.94 14.64 9.80
N VAL A 145 4.14 15.95 9.77
CA VAL A 145 4.24 16.74 8.54
C VAL A 145 5.34 17.78 8.66
N PRO A 146 6.01 18.15 7.54
CA PRO A 146 6.93 19.28 7.55
C PRO A 146 6.23 20.56 8.00
N ALA A 147 6.86 21.42 8.77
CA ALA A 147 6.30 22.73 9.16
C ALA A 147 5.97 23.61 7.93
N SER A 148 6.69 23.39 6.82
CA SER A 148 6.50 24.04 5.52
C SER A 148 5.39 23.42 4.65
N VAL A 149 4.67 22.42 5.15
CA VAL A 149 3.62 21.71 4.39
C VAL A 149 2.57 22.68 3.83
N LYS A 150 2.09 22.39 2.61
CA LYS A 150 1.02 23.18 1.97
C LYS A 150 -0.24 23.17 2.84
N VAL A 151 -0.86 24.35 3.01
CA VAL A 151 -2.09 24.52 3.79
C VAL A 151 -3.22 23.58 3.35
N SER A 152 -3.31 23.25 2.06
CA SER A 152 -4.31 22.31 1.54
C SER A 152 -4.13 20.89 2.11
N LYS A 153 -2.89 20.42 2.29
CA LYS A 153 -2.56 19.10 2.86
C LYS A 153 -2.89 19.07 4.35
N LEU A 154 -2.53 20.12 5.10
CA LEU A 154 -2.91 20.27 6.52
C LEU A 154 -4.42 20.24 6.73
N ARG A 155 -5.17 21.01 5.92
CA ARG A 155 -6.63 21.06 6.02
C ARG A 155 -7.28 19.71 5.77
N ALA A 156 -6.69 18.85 4.92
CA ALA A 156 -7.23 17.51 4.69
C ALA A 156 -7.13 16.65 5.96
N ILE A 157 -5.98 16.70 6.65
CA ILE A 157 -5.73 16.01 7.93
C ILE A 157 -6.67 16.54 9.02
N GLU A 158 -6.71 17.85 9.22
CA GLU A 158 -7.53 18.49 10.26
C GLU A 158 -9.03 18.26 10.04
N ARG A 159 -9.50 18.25 8.78
CA ARG A 159 -10.90 17.98 8.45
C ARG A 159 -11.32 16.54 8.72
N ALA A 160 -10.38 15.59 8.64
CA ALA A 160 -10.62 14.23 9.04
C ALA A 160 -10.69 14.09 10.58
N GLY A 161 -10.25 15.10 11.34
CA GLY A 161 -10.22 15.08 12.81
C GLY A 161 -8.89 14.62 13.40
N ALA A 162 -7.86 14.44 12.57
CA ALA A 162 -6.52 14.07 13.02
C ALA A 162 -5.69 15.29 13.42
N THR A 163 -4.70 15.06 14.29
CA THR A 163 -3.77 16.08 14.79
C THR A 163 -2.53 16.16 13.89
N PRO A 164 -2.29 17.27 13.17
CA PRO A 164 -1.04 17.43 12.44
C PRO A 164 0.11 17.78 13.40
N VAL A 165 1.13 16.92 13.48
CA VAL A 165 2.36 17.17 14.24
C VAL A 165 3.39 17.81 13.30
N ARG A 166 3.67 19.09 13.50
CA ARG A 166 4.55 19.86 12.61
C ARG A 166 5.99 19.75 13.05
N VAL A 167 6.86 19.32 12.15
CA VAL A 167 8.30 19.15 12.38
C VAL A 167 9.07 20.10 11.46
N GLU A 168 9.98 20.89 12.02
CA GLU A 168 10.90 21.72 11.25
C GLU A 168 11.97 20.83 10.60
N GLY A 169 12.22 21.02 9.30
CA GLY A 169 13.25 20.28 8.58
C GLY A 169 12.79 19.64 7.28
N SER A 170 13.58 18.65 6.86
CA SER A 170 13.42 17.85 5.67
C SER A 170 12.37 16.74 5.84
N ARG A 171 12.15 15.95 4.78
CA ARG A 171 11.27 14.77 4.84
C ARG A 171 11.82 13.69 5.79
N GLU A 172 13.14 13.59 5.88
CA GLU A 172 13.85 12.66 6.76
C GLU A 172 13.65 13.05 8.22
N ASP A 173 13.83 14.33 8.55
CA ASP A 173 13.59 14.84 9.91
C ASP A 173 12.14 14.57 10.39
N VAL A 174 11.16 14.64 9.49
CA VAL A 174 9.75 14.30 9.79
C VAL A 174 9.58 12.80 10.05
N THR A 175 10.23 11.95 9.26
CA THR A 175 10.22 10.49 9.46
C THR A 175 10.87 10.14 10.79
N ASP A 176 12.04 10.70 11.09
CA ASP A 176 12.80 10.44 12.32
C ASP A 176 11.99 10.86 13.55
N ALA A 177 11.36 12.04 13.53
CA ALA A 177 10.50 12.48 14.63
C ALA A 177 9.29 11.57 14.86
N CYS A 178 8.73 10.99 13.79
CA CYS A 178 7.64 10.01 13.88
C CYS A 178 8.15 8.68 14.45
N VAL A 179 9.28 8.18 13.95
CA VAL A 179 9.91 6.95 14.45
C VAL A 179 10.29 7.08 15.93
N ASP A 180 10.84 8.22 16.35
CA ASP A 180 11.16 8.49 17.75
C ASP A 180 9.90 8.43 18.64
N ALA A 181 8.74 8.90 18.15
CA ALA A 181 7.48 8.80 18.87
C ALA A 181 6.98 7.36 18.99
N VAL A 182 7.11 6.58 17.91
CA VAL A 182 6.82 5.14 17.92
C VAL A 182 7.71 4.41 18.93
N GLU A 183 9.01 4.71 18.95
CA GLU A 183 9.99 4.06 19.84
C GLU A 183 9.79 4.43 21.31
N ARG A 184 9.24 5.61 21.61
CA ARG A 184 8.79 6.00 22.97
C ARG A 184 7.47 5.38 23.40
N GLY A 185 6.71 4.79 22.46
CA GLY A 185 5.39 4.25 22.71
C GLY A 185 4.27 5.29 22.71
N ASP A 186 4.49 6.44 22.06
CA ASP A 186 3.49 7.54 21.99
C ASP A 186 2.32 7.20 21.05
N GLY A 187 2.50 6.23 20.13
CA GLY A 187 1.42 5.71 19.30
C GLY A 187 1.82 4.55 18.39
N TRP A 188 0.84 3.90 17.78
CA TRP A 188 1.04 2.76 16.91
C TRP A 188 1.35 3.19 15.48
N TYR A 189 2.42 2.65 14.89
CA TYR A 189 2.87 3.12 13.58
C TYR A 189 1.99 2.59 12.43
N ALA A 190 1.14 3.45 11.89
CA ALA A 190 0.26 3.16 10.75
C ALA A 190 0.96 3.38 9.39
N SER A 191 2.27 3.10 9.34
CA SER A 191 3.12 3.37 8.18
C SER A 191 2.61 2.77 6.88
N HIS A 192 2.41 3.59 5.86
CA HIS A 192 2.10 3.09 4.53
C HIS A 192 3.25 2.33 3.86
N ALA A 193 4.51 2.52 4.30
CA ALA A 193 5.69 1.88 3.72
C ALA A 193 6.14 0.63 4.49
N TRP A 194 5.88 0.57 5.80
CA TRP A 194 6.34 -0.53 6.65
C TRP A 194 5.24 -1.53 6.98
N ASN A 195 4.01 -1.05 7.26
CA ASN A 195 2.97 -1.88 7.87
C ASN A 195 2.47 -2.98 6.90
N PRO A 196 2.58 -4.28 7.25
CA PRO A 196 2.19 -5.37 6.36
C PRO A 196 0.69 -5.37 6.02
N ALA A 197 -0.17 -4.87 6.92
CA ALA A 197 -1.60 -4.75 6.65
C ALA A 197 -1.87 -3.77 5.50
N PHE A 198 -1.06 -2.72 5.35
CA PHE A 198 -1.19 -1.77 4.25
C PHE A 198 -1.00 -2.47 2.89
N PHE A 199 -0.01 -3.38 2.80
CA PHE A 199 0.26 -4.16 1.58
C PHE A 199 -0.80 -5.24 1.32
N ALA A 200 -1.37 -5.84 2.36
CA ALA A 200 -2.52 -6.75 2.20
C ALA A 200 -3.71 -6.02 1.59
N GLY A 201 -3.94 -4.78 2.02
CA GLY A 201 -4.93 -3.89 1.44
C GLY A 201 -4.66 -3.55 -0.02
N THR A 202 -3.45 -3.10 -0.36
CA THR A 202 -3.11 -2.78 -1.76
C THR A 202 -3.13 -4.01 -2.68
N ALA A 203 -2.93 -5.23 -2.17
CA ALA A 203 -3.05 -6.46 -2.96
C ALA A 203 -4.44 -6.67 -3.57
N THR A 204 -5.48 -6.09 -2.95
CA THR A 204 -6.86 -6.14 -3.49
C THR A 204 -7.02 -5.46 -4.84
N PHE A 205 -6.08 -4.59 -5.22
CA PHE A 205 -6.01 -4.07 -6.60
C PHE A 205 -6.00 -5.20 -7.62
N ALA A 206 -5.15 -6.22 -7.44
CA ALA A 206 -5.03 -7.34 -8.36
C ALA A 206 -6.29 -8.20 -8.36
N TYR A 207 -6.90 -8.42 -7.20
CA TYR A 207 -8.13 -9.19 -7.05
C TYR A 207 -9.28 -8.54 -7.84
N GLU A 208 -9.41 -7.23 -7.74
CA GLU A 208 -10.41 -6.49 -8.50
C GLU A 208 -10.13 -6.50 -10.00
N VAL A 209 -8.88 -6.30 -10.42
CA VAL A 209 -8.52 -6.32 -11.84
C VAL A 209 -8.82 -7.68 -12.45
N ALA A 210 -8.39 -8.77 -11.80
CA ALA A 210 -8.67 -10.13 -12.27
C ALA A 210 -10.18 -10.40 -12.31
N TYR A 211 -10.90 -10.07 -11.24
CA TYR A 211 -12.37 -10.21 -11.17
C TYR A 211 -13.08 -9.49 -12.33
N GLN A 212 -12.73 -8.22 -12.55
CA GLN A 212 -13.34 -7.39 -13.61
C GLN A 212 -13.02 -7.88 -15.03
N ARG A 213 -11.95 -8.67 -15.18
CA ARG A 213 -11.57 -9.38 -16.41
C ARG A 213 -12.01 -10.84 -16.43
N GLY A 214 -12.95 -11.24 -15.56
CA GLY A 214 -13.49 -12.60 -15.52
C GLY A 214 -12.50 -13.65 -15.01
N TRP A 215 -11.71 -13.29 -13.99
CA TRP A 215 -10.60 -14.08 -13.44
C TRP A 215 -9.48 -14.35 -14.45
N SER A 216 -9.08 -13.31 -15.18
CA SER A 216 -7.89 -13.36 -16.04
C SER A 216 -6.93 -12.21 -15.72
N ALA A 217 -5.64 -12.52 -15.67
CA ALA A 217 -4.60 -11.50 -15.55
C ALA A 217 -4.44 -10.73 -16.88
N PRO A 218 -4.13 -9.42 -16.84
CA PRO A 218 -3.65 -8.72 -18.03
C PRO A 218 -2.24 -9.21 -18.39
N ASP A 219 -1.76 -8.90 -19.60
CA ASP A 219 -0.39 -9.23 -20.01
C ASP A 219 0.64 -8.42 -19.22
N ALA A 220 0.34 -7.15 -18.94
CA ALA A 220 1.17 -6.26 -18.15
C ALA A 220 0.35 -5.34 -17.25
N VAL A 221 0.99 -4.88 -16.17
CA VAL A 221 0.46 -3.85 -15.27
C VAL A 221 1.50 -2.76 -15.11
N VAL A 222 1.13 -1.53 -15.47
CA VAL A 222 1.97 -0.35 -15.28
C VAL A 222 1.51 0.41 -14.05
N THR A 223 2.43 0.72 -13.13
CA THR A 223 2.11 1.53 -11.95
C THR A 223 3.15 2.64 -11.72
N PRO A 224 2.74 3.80 -11.19
CA PRO A 224 3.70 4.76 -10.65
C PRO A 224 4.44 4.15 -9.45
N LEU A 225 5.75 4.34 -9.39
CA LEU A 225 6.65 3.64 -8.47
C LEU A 225 7.44 4.62 -7.58
N GLY A 226 6.90 4.87 -6.38
CA GLY A 226 7.60 5.54 -5.27
C GLY A 226 8.10 4.51 -4.25
N HIS A 227 7.47 4.44 -3.06
CA HIS A 227 7.74 3.39 -2.06
C HIS A 227 7.35 1.95 -2.50
N GLY A 228 6.81 1.75 -3.71
CA GLY A 228 6.41 0.43 -4.19
C GLY A 228 5.13 -0.15 -3.58
N THR A 229 4.35 0.63 -2.83
CA THR A 229 3.14 0.13 -2.11
C THR A 229 2.08 -0.49 -3.03
N LEU A 230 1.74 0.17 -4.15
CA LEU A 230 0.81 -0.39 -5.14
C LEU A 230 1.49 -1.47 -5.99
N PHE A 231 2.74 -1.25 -6.41
CA PHE A 231 3.51 -2.20 -7.22
C PHE A 231 3.65 -3.57 -6.52
N LEU A 232 4.09 -3.58 -5.26
CA LEU A 232 4.18 -4.78 -4.44
C LEU A 232 2.79 -5.34 -4.08
N GLY A 233 1.79 -4.48 -3.92
CA GLY A 233 0.39 -4.91 -3.79
C GLY A 233 -0.04 -5.73 -5.01
N ALA A 234 0.12 -5.18 -6.22
CA ALA A 234 -0.19 -5.87 -7.46
C ALA A 234 0.56 -7.21 -7.56
N TYR A 235 1.88 -7.21 -7.32
CA TYR A 235 2.68 -8.45 -7.30
C TYR A 235 2.12 -9.50 -6.35
N ARG A 236 1.91 -9.14 -5.10
CA ARG A 236 1.42 -10.06 -4.06
C ARG A 236 0.01 -10.56 -4.36
N GLY A 237 -0.86 -9.68 -4.85
CA GLY A 237 -2.23 -10.03 -5.17
C GLY A 237 -2.34 -10.96 -6.38
N PHE A 238 -1.66 -10.67 -7.49
CA PHE A 238 -1.63 -11.59 -8.64
C PHE A 238 -0.99 -12.93 -8.26
N ARG A 239 0.10 -12.91 -7.47
CA ARG A 239 0.70 -14.15 -6.97
C ARG A 239 -0.28 -14.97 -6.13
N ALA A 240 -1.03 -14.32 -5.23
CA ALA A 240 -2.02 -15.01 -4.40
C ALA A 240 -3.16 -15.62 -5.25
N LEU A 241 -3.63 -14.93 -6.28
CA LEU A 241 -4.62 -15.47 -7.21
C LEU A 241 -4.08 -16.67 -7.99
N ARG A 242 -2.86 -16.58 -8.52
CA ARG A 242 -2.23 -17.66 -9.27
C ARG A 242 -2.00 -18.87 -8.39
N ASP A 243 -1.45 -18.66 -7.19
CA ASP A 243 -1.21 -19.74 -6.25
C ASP A 243 -2.52 -20.38 -5.76
N ALA A 244 -3.64 -19.66 -5.79
CA ALA A 244 -4.99 -20.21 -5.55
C ALA A 244 -5.60 -20.91 -6.78
N GLY A 245 -4.94 -20.86 -7.95
CA GLY A 245 -5.44 -21.43 -9.20
C GLY A 245 -6.58 -20.62 -9.84
N TRP A 246 -6.76 -19.34 -9.47
CA TRP A 246 -7.82 -18.49 -10.02
C TRP A 246 -7.41 -17.78 -11.31
N ILE A 247 -6.10 -17.67 -11.56
CA ILE A 247 -5.52 -17.19 -12.81
C ILE A 247 -4.37 -18.12 -13.20
N ASP A 248 -4.09 -18.22 -14.49
CA ASP A 248 -3.05 -19.11 -15.01
C ASP A 248 -1.65 -18.49 -15.02
N GLU A 249 -1.57 -17.17 -15.21
CA GLU A 249 -0.32 -16.46 -15.48
C GLU A 249 -0.14 -15.22 -14.60
N MET A 250 1.12 -14.82 -14.38
CA MET A 250 1.46 -13.55 -13.75
C MET A 250 1.56 -12.46 -14.82
N PRO A 251 1.01 -11.26 -14.60
CA PRO A 251 1.32 -10.12 -15.46
C PRO A 251 2.77 -9.69 -15.29
N THR A 252 3.36 -9.16 -16.35
CA THR A 252 4.60 -8.38 -16.26
C THR A 252 4.35 -7.08 -15.50
N LEU A 253 5.17 -6.78 -14.49
CA LEU A 253 5.02 -5.55 -13.71
C LEU A 253 5.99 -4.48 -14.17
N LEU A 254 5.45 -3.32 -14.52
CA LEU A 254 6.20 -2.18 -15.04
C LEU A 254 6.06 -0.98 -14.10
N GLY A 255 7.19 -0.41 -13.69
CA GLY A 255 7.27 0.72 -12.77
C GLY A 255 7.66 2.02 -13.48
N ALA A 256 6.90 3.10 -13.25
CA ALA A 256 7.29 4.45 -13.70
C ALA A 256 7.74 5.29 -12.49
N GLN A 257 9.00 5.69 -12.46
CA GLN A 257 9.58 6.56 -11.44
C GLN A 257 9.74 7.99 -11.94
N ALA A 258 9.73 8.96 -11.03
CA ALA A 258 10.05 10.34 -11.36
C ALA A 258 11.56 10.49 -11.59
N ALA A 259 11.96 11.05 -12.74
CA ALA A 259 13.38 11.32 -13.02
C ALA A 259 14.03 12.17 -11.91
N GLY A 260 15.22 11.78 -11.48
CA GLY A 260 15.93 12.32 -10.30
C GLY A 260 15.48 11.74 -8.94
N TYR A 261 14.51 10.83 -8.94
CA TYR A 261 14.05 10.03 -7.79
C TYR A 261 13.71 8.60 -8.27
N ALA A 262 14.66 7.96 -8.95
CA ALA A 262 14.43 6.69 -9.63
C ALA A 262 15.37 5.55 -9.17
N PRO A 263 15.45 5.25 -7.85
CA PRO A 263 16.40 4.28 -7.32
C PRO A 263 16.22 2.85 -7.88
N VAL A 264 15.02 2.47 -8.32
CA VAL A 264 14.77 1.14 -8.90
C VAL A 264 15.28 1.09 -10.34
N ALA A 265 14.96 2.11 -11.14
CA ALA A 265 15.49 2.23 -12.49
C ALA A 265 17.03 2.35 -12.48
N GLU A 266 17.59 3.05 -11.49
CA GLU A 266 19.04 3.20 -11.32
C GLU A 266 19.75 1.89 -10.97
N GLU A 267 19.13 1.06 -10.13
CA GLU A 267 19.68 -0.27 -9.82
C GLU A 267 19.63 -1.21 -11.04
N LEU A 268 18.59 -1.11 -11.87
CA LEU A 268 18.42 -1.96 -13.05
C LEU A 268 19.30 -1.53 -14.23
N HIS A 269 19.44 -0.22 -14.45
CA HIS A 269 19.99 0.34 -15.69
C HIS A 269 21.18 1.29 -15.50
N GLY A 270 21.56 1.59 -14.26
CA GLY A 270 22.54 2.62 -13.94
C GLY A 270 21.95 4.03 -13.88
N PRO A 271 22.78 5.07 -13.70
CA PRO A 271 22.32 6.43 -13.44
C PRO A 271 21.29 6.94 -14.45
N THR A 272 20.24 7.58 -13.96
CA THR A 272 19.17 8.14 -14.80
C THR A 272 19.29 9.66 -14.92
N ASP A 273 19.04 10.17 -16.13
CA ASP A 273 19.07 11.61 -16.41
C ASP A 273 17.70 12.27 -16.23
N GLY A 274 17.71 13.60 -16.17
CA GLY A 274 16.51 14.42 -16.16
C GLY A 274 15.99 14.74 -14.76
N ARG A 275 14.81 15.37 -14.73
CA ARG A 275 14.18 15.80 -13.50
C ARG A 275 12.67 15.85 -13.69
N ASN A 276 11.93 15.41 -12.66
CA ASN A 276 10.49 15.55 -12.61
C ASN A 276 10.07 16.22 -11.30
N ARG A 277 9.52 17.44 -11.37
CA ARG A 277 9.06 18.19 -10.18
C ARG A 277 7.56 18.07 -9.93
N VAL A 278 6.81 17.51 -10.87
CA VAL A 278 5.34 17.45 -10.83
C VAL A 278 4.81 16.22 -10.11
N ALA A 279 5.52 15.09 -10.18
CA ALA A 279 5.10 13.81 -9.61
C ALA A 279 5.50 13.65 -8.12
N ASP A 280 5.09 14.59 -7.26
CA ASP A 280 5.50 14.65 -5.85
C ASP A 280 5.18 13.36 -5.06
N GLY A 281 4.09 12.67 -5.41
CA GLY A 281 3.67 11.41 -4.77
C GLY A 281 4.61 10.21 -4.97
N ILE A 282 5.58 10.30 -5.88
CA ILE A 282 6.57 9.23 -6.14
C ILE A 282 8.03 9.69 -6.08
N GLN A 283 8.30 10.89 -5.55
CA GLN A 283 9.66 11.39 -5.32
C GLN A 283 10.30 10.71 -4.10
N ILE A 284 10.63 9.43 -4.22
CA ILE A 284 11.20 8.60 -3.15
C ILE A 284 12.62 8.18 -3.53
N ARG A 285 13.60 8.47 -2.67
CA ARG A 285 15.01 8.09 -2.86
C ARG A 285 15.37 6.76 -2.25
N ASP A 286 14.77 6.44 -1.11
CA ASP A 286 15.05 5.21 -0.37
C ASP A 286 13.73 4.47 -0.07
N PRO A 287 13.26 3.60 -0.97
CA PRO A 287 12.09 2.77 -0.72
C PRO A 287 12.41 1.74 0.37
N ALA A 288 11.69 1.78 1.50
CA ALA A 288 11.84 0.82 2.61
C ALA A 288 11.86 -0.67 2.21
N ARG A 289 11.28 -1.01 1.05
CA ARG A 289 11.20 -2.37 0.51
C ARG A 289 11.90 -2.53 -0.85
N LEU A 290 12.95 -1.75 -1.13
CA LEU A 290 13.68 -1.75 -2.41
C LEU A 290 14.02 -3.17 -2.90
N GLY A 291 14.61 -4.00 -2.05
CA GLY A 291 14.95 -5.39 -2.41
C GLY A 291 13.73 -6.24 -2.80
N GLN A 292 12.57 -6.03 -2.16
CA GLN A 292 11.34 -6.74 -2.52
C GLN A 292 10.78 -6.23 -3.86
N ILE A 293 10.94 -4.94 -4.16
CA ILE A 293 10.52 -4.35 -5.46
C ILE A 293 11.34 -4.97 -6.59
N LEU A 294 12.67 -5.00 -6.45
CA LEU A 294 13.57 -5.58 -7.44
C LEU A 294 13.30 -7.08 -7.65
N ALA A 295 13.05 -7.82 -6.58
CA ALA A 295 12.68 -9.23 -6.67
C ALA A 295 11.34 -9.43 -7.40
N ALA A 296 10.37 -8.52 -7.24
CA ALA A 296 9.10 -8.58 -7.95
C ALA A 296 9.23 -8.21 -9.45
N VAL A 297 10.11 -7.25 -9.78
CA VAL A 297 10.49 -6.93 -11.16
C VAL A 297 11.07 -8.17 -11.83
N ASP A 298 12.11 -8.78 -11.24
CA ASP A 298 12.77 -9.97 -11.77
C ASP A 298 11.79 -11.15 -11.93
N ALA A 299 11.02 -11.45 -10.88
CA ALA A 299 10.08 -12.57 -10.87
C ALA A 299 8.94 -12.47 -11.90
N THR A 300 8.68 -11.27 -12.44
CA THR A 300 7.61 -11.04 -13.44
C THR A 300 8.16 -10.70 -14.83
N GLY A 301 9.49 -10.75 -15.02
CA GLY A 301 10.14 -10.28 -16.25
C GLY A 301 9.86 -8.80 -16.52
N GLY A 302 9.66 -8.03 -15.45
CA GLY A 302 9.26 -6.64 -15.46
C GLY A 302 10.41 -5.67 -15.70
N ASP A 303 10.11 -4.38 -15.56
CA ASP A 303 11.09 -3.31 -15.66
C ASP A 303 10.66 -2.05 -14.89
N ALA A 304 11.58 -1.12 -14.66
CA ALA A 304 11.29 0.22 -14.17
C ALA A 304 12.03 1.30 -14.96
N VAL A 305 11.33 2.39 -15.28
CA VAL A 305 11.88 3.51 -16.04
C VAL A 305 11.76 4.83 -15.27
N ALA A 306 12.71 5.73 -15.49
CA ALA A 306 12.65 7.10 -15.03
C ALA A 306 11.99 7.99 -16.09
N VAL A 307 10.98 8.77 -15.68
CA VAL A 307 10.19 9.63 -16.57
C VAL A 307 10.41 11.11 -16.22
N SER A 308 10.79 11.91 -17.21
CA SER A 308 10.93 13.37 -17.10
C SER A 308 9.59 14.07 -16.88
N GLU A 309 9.64 15.39 -16.66
CA GLU A 309 8.43 16.21 -16.58
C GLU A 309 7.77 16.45 -17.95
N GLU A 310 8.59 16.60 -19.00
CA GLU A 310 8.19 16.62 -20.41
C GLU A 310 7.93 15.19 -20.90
#